data_AF-A0AAD2WW90-F1
#
_entry.id   AF-A0AAD2WW90-F1
#
_cell.length_a   1.000
_cell.length_b   1.000
_cell.length_c   1.000
_cell.angle_alpha   90.00
_cell.angle_beta   90.00
_cell.angle_gamma   90.00
#
_symmetry.space_group_name_H-M   'P 1'
#
loop_
_entity.id
_entity.type
_entity.pdbx_description
1 polymer ?
#
loop_
_entity_poly.entity_id
_entity_poly.type
_entity_poly.pdbx_seq_one_letter_code
_entity_poly.pdbx_strand_id
1 'polypeptide(L)' 'MAKWLIFNFYDGDFIRQNDVIVRFETKGLARQFLDHYQKPKPTQKTKEFTVNYSYYEAPFRFVREGDYDAV' A
#
# COMPACT_ATOMS: atom_id res chain seq x y z
N MET A 1 -20.54 -0.11 8.16
CA MET A 1 -19.58 0.63 7.31
C MET A 1 -18.47 -0.34 6.93
N ALA A 2 -18.15 -0.48 5.64
CA ALA A 2 -17.10 -1.40 5.19
C ALA A 2 -15.72 -0.80 5.49
N LYS A 3 -14.88 -1.53 6.22
CA LYS A 3 -13.48 -1.13 6.42
C LYS A 3 -12.63 -1.58 5.24
N TRP A 4 -11.46 -1.00 5.12
CA TRP A 4 -10.47 -1.28 4.08
C TRP A 4 -9.22 -1.85 4.72
N LEU A 5 -8.63 -2.82 4.04
CA LEU A 5 -7.42 -3.53 4.39
C LEU A 5 -6.43 -3.31 3.26
N ILE A 6 -5.14 -3.36 3.57
CA ILE A 6 -4.08 -3.28 2.57
C ILE A 6 -3.36 -4.62 2.54
N PHE A 7 -3.44 -5.31 1.41
CA PHE A 7 -2.71 -6.54 1.16
C PHE A 7 -1.38 -6.22 0.50
N ASN A 8 -0.29 -6.75 1.06
CA ASN A 8 1.04 -6.66 0.48
C ASN A 8 1.32 -7.94 -0.31
N PHE A 9 1.49 -7.81 -1.63
CA PHE A 9 1.84 -8.96 -2.47
C PHE A 9 3.26 -9.49 -2.25
N TYR A 10 4.17 -8.69 -1.69
CA TYR A 10 5.53 -9.12 -1.42
C TYR A 10 5.60 -10.04 -0.21
N ASP A 11 4.96 -9.67 0.90
CA ASP A 11 4.87 -10.51 2.11
C ASP A 11 3.81 -11.61 1.97
N GLY A 12 2.88 -11.49 1.01
CA GLY A 12 1.76 -12.40 0.86
C GLY A 12 0.73 -12.28 1.98
N ASP A 13 0.73 -11.16 2.70
CA ASP A 13 -0.08 -10.94 3.90
C ASP A 13 -0.60 -9.49 3.96
N PHE A 14 -1.53 -9.24 4.88
CA PHE A 14 -2.01 -7.89 5.15
C PHE A 14 -0.99 -7.09 5.94
N ILE A 15 -0.99 -5.77 5.71
CA ILE A 15 -0.22 -4.84 6.52
C ILE A 15 -0.67 -4.96 7.99
N ARG A 16 0.31 -5.24 8.86
CA ARG A 16 0.13 -5.30 10.32
C ARG A 16 0.94 -4.20 11.00
N GLN A 17 0.39 -3.68 12.08
CA GLN A 17 1.09 -2.82 13.02
C GLN A 17 0.99 -3.47 14.40
N ASN A 18 2.13 -3.75 15.03
CA ASN A 18 2.20 -4.45 16.33
C ASN A 18 1.38 -5.76 16.35
N ASP A 19 1.56 -6.60 15.33
CA ASP A 19 0.85 -7.88 15.13
C ASP A 19 -0.66 -7.77 14.79
N VAL A 20 -1.24 -6.56 14.81
CA VAL A 20 -2.66 -6.35 14.47
C VAL A 20 -2.79 -5.87 13.03
N ILE A 21 -3.69 -6.51 12.26
CA ILE A 21 -4.00 -6.08 10.89
C ILE A 21 -4.59 -4.67 10.91
N VAL A 22 -3.98 -3.77 10.15
CA VAL A 22 -4.41 -2.37 10.07
C VAL A 22 -5.67 -2.27 9.23
N ARG A 23 -6.71 -1.65 9.79
CA ARG A 23 -8.02 -1.46 9.18
C ARG A 23 -8.29 0.03 9.04
N PHE A 24 -8.78 0.43 7.89
CA PHE A 24 -9.06 1.82 7.54
C PHE A 24 -10.54 2.03 7.29
N GLU A 25 -11.12 3.10 7.80
CA GLU A 25 -12.55 3.38 7.54
C GLU A 25 -12.80 3.77 6.08
N THR A 26 -11.81 4.39 5.44
CA THR A 26 -11.90 4.82 4.05
C THR A 26 -10.67 4.41 3.26
N LYS A 27 -10.86 4.26 1.94
CA LYS A 27 -9.75 4.03 1.01
C LYS A 27 -8.73 5.19 1.01
N GLY A 28 -9.17 6.41 1.34
CA GLY A 28 -8.28 7.57 1.46
C GLY A 28 -7.28 7.43 2.60
N LEU A 29 -7.73 6.99 3.77
CA LEU A 29 -6.84 6.72 4.92
C LEU A 29 -5.85 5.59 4.60
N ALA A 30 -6.31 4.53 3.93
CA ALA A 30 -5.44 3.46 3.48
C ALA A 30 -4.36 3.97 2.49
N ARG A 31 -4.71 4.93 1.62
CA ARG A 31 -3.77 5.54 0.68
C ARG A 31 -2.71 6.39 1.39
N GLN A 32 -3.12 7.20 2.36
CA GLN A 32 -2.20 8.01 3.18
C GLN A 32 -1.23 7.12 3.96
N PHE A 33 -1.70 5.98 4.46
CA PHE A 33 -0.83 5.02 5.13
C PHE A 33 0.27 4.45 4.23
N LEU A 34 -0.03 4.25 2.93
CA LEU A 34 0.96 3.79 1.96
C LEU A 34 2.05 4.82 1.65
N ASP A 35 1.86 6.11 1.97
CA ASP A 35 2.92 7.11 1.80
C ASP A 35 4.15 6.76 2.66
N HIS A 36 3.99 6.03 3.77
CA HIS A 36 5.10 5.53 4.59
C HIS A 36 5.93 4.44 3.88
N TYR A 37 5.34 3.76 2.89
CA TYR A 37 5.98 2.69 2.09
C TYR A 37 6.44 3.19 0.72
N GLN A 38 6.42 4.51 0.48
CA GLN A 38 7.01 5.08 -0.72
C GLN A 38 8.52 5.09 -0.57
N LYS A 39 9.22 4.48 -1.52
CA LYS A 39 10.66 4.63 -1.63
C LYS A 39 10.97 6.05 -2.08
N PRO A 40 12.06 6.66 -1.56
CA PRO A 40 12.54 7.91 -2.10
C PRO A 40 12.76 7.75 -3.60
N LYS A 41 12.31 8.75 -4.37
CA LYS A 41 12.43 8.72 -5.83
C LYS A 41 13.89 8.43 -6.17
N PRO A 42 14.19 7.42 -7.00
CA PRO A 42 15.55 7.18 -7.42
C PRO A 42 16.03 8.44 -8.13
N THR A 43 17.03 9.12 -7.57
CA THR A 43 17.73 10.23 -8.23
C THR A 43 18.61 9.68 -9.34
N GLN A 44 18.02 8.99 -10.33
CA GLN A 44 18.71 8.75 -11.59
C GLN A 44 18.65 10.03 -12.41
N LYS A 45 19.70 10.85 -12.27
CA LYS A 45 20.03 11.92 -13.22
C LYS A 45 20.69 11.31 -14.46
N THR A 46 19.90 10.76 -15.38
CA THR A 46 20.33 10.60 -16.78
C THR A 46 19.76 11.77 -17.58
N LYS A 47 20.58 12.36 -18.46
CA LYS A 47 20.47 13.72 -19.02
C LYS A 47 19.17 14.09 -19.77
N GLU A 48 18.19 13.20 -19.93
CA GLU A 48 17.05 13.44 -20.83
C GLU A 48 15.64 13.18 -20.26
N PHE A 49 15.46 12.43 -19.16
CA PHE A 49 14.10 12.17 -18.65
C PHE A 49 14.04 12.06 -17.12
N THR A 50 13.30 12.96 -16.47
CA THR A 50 12.96 12.82 -15.05
C THR A 50 11.76 11.90 -14.94
N VAL A 51 12.02 10.63 -14.65
CA VAL A 51 10.98 9.61 -14.49
C VAL A 51 10.33 9.77 -13.11
N ASN A 52 9.14 10.38 -13.07
CA ASN A 52 8.42 10.69 -11.84
C ASN A 52 7.46 9.55 -11.44
N TYR A 53 7.96 8.32 -11.31
CA TYR A 53 7.15 7.22 -10.77
C TYR A 53 7.31 7.18 -9.24
N SER A 54 6.18 7.16 -8.53
CA SER A 54 6.16 6.78 -7.11
C SER A 54 6.43 5.28 -7.03
N TYR A 55 7.64 4.90 -6.61
CA TYR A 55 7.98 3.51 -6.36
C TYR A 55 7.54 3.15 -4.95
N TYR A 56 6.53 2.30 -4.83
CA TYR A 56 6.18 1.66 -3.56
C TYR A 56 7.13 0.48 -3.33
N GLU A 57 7.44 0.16 -2.07
CA GLU A 57 8.31 -0.99 -1.75
C GLU A 57 7.78 -2.32 -2.31
N ALA A 58 6.46 -2.43 -2.43
CA ALA A 58 5.76 -3.61 -2.91
C ALA A 58 4.47 -3.23 -3.67
N PRO A 59 3.91 -4.15 -4.46
CA PRO A 59 2.57 -3.99 -4.98
C PRO A 59 1.57 -4.12 -3.82
N PHE A 60 0.67 -3.14 -3.69
CA PHE A 60 -0.37 -3.14 -2.66
C PHE A 60 -1.77 -3.24 -3.27
N ARG A 61 -2.65 -4.03 -2.66
CA ARG A 61 -4.08 -4.10 -3.02
C ARG A 61 -4.95 -3.62 -1.88
N PHE A 62 -5.89 -2.75 -2.20
CA PHE A 62 -6.96 -2.38 -1.28
C PHE A 62 -8.07 -3.43 -1.31
N VAL A 63 -8.35 -4.03 -0.17
CA VAL A 63 -9.38 -5.05 0.02
C VAL A 63 -10.43 -4.50 0.97
N ARG A 64 -11.71 -4.78 0.75
CA ARG A 64 -12.76 -4.42 1.72
C ARG A 64 -12.89 -5.54 2.75
N GLU A 65 -13.03 -5.16 4.01
CA GLU A 65 -13.34 -6.07 5.12
C GLU A 65 -14.70 -6.73 4.84
N GLY A 66 -14.69 -8.05 4.59
CA GLY A 66 -15.86 -8.84 4.19
C GLY A 66 -15.78 -9.49 2.80
N ASP A 67 -15.00 -8.91 1.87
CA ASP A 67 -14.73 -9.53 0.55
C ASP A 67 -13.63 -10.62 0.63
N TYR A 68 -12.94 -10.74 1.79
CA TYR A 68 -11.85 -11.70 2.00
C TYR A 68 -12.31 -13.07 2.52
N ASP A 69 -13.47 -13.16 3.18
CA ASP A 69 -14.05 -14.43 3.69
C ASP A 69 -14.61 -15.35 2.58
N ALA A 70 -14.54 -14.92 1.31
CA ALA A 70 -15.13 -15.62 0.17
C ALA A 70 -14.15 -16.50 -0.62
N VAL A 71 -12.97 -16.83 -0.07
CA VAL A 71 -11.98 -17.71 -0.71
C VAL A 71 -11.69 -18.92 0.16
#